data_AF-A0A665TA14-F1
#
_entry.id   AF-A0A665TA14-F1
#
_cell.length_a   1.000
_cell.length_b   1.000
_cell.length_c   1.000
_cell.angle_alpha   90.00
_cell.angle_beta   90.00
_cell.angle_gamma   90.00
#
_symmetry.space_group_name_H-M   'P 1'
#
loop_
_entity.id
_entity.type
_entity.pdbx_description
1 polymer ?
#
loop_
_entity_poly.entity_id
_entity_poly.type
_entity_poly.pdbx_seq_one_letter_code
_entity_poly.pdbx_strand_id
1 'polypeptide(L)'
;MVKNKSNRTSKLKKDGSLVPSGKDQAPVDDPAHRDIPAAPHTLQTNGHSQLGFPDKVYTLASAIFQNNHLEKPSAQRVVNYGKKRGLPLPKVKDAELQRAAYELAFNTLKYQELLEDIMIDSRFYLGLPIPEDEMGLVAVMLYDFQDRKFLPREHIGEGEIIQDVRDVENLLFRFKTKLAASLARCRIKHNLLSIECILPESVKTKQERSSSLPLYTWVNTLKTSIDEVQCVLRSAGFLQVKSIEQLEGQTFCKDPHCGDILVFPTQLKAQLSSTKLLSDHKLIIQDKSCSLGPNAVCSVLPEDGDVLMVGCFSGLSVSHTASLIAEKQANATNLPTVYVCVSDCTDSQREDLQRVVSAMGCKSKHKLDVSMIL
;
A
#
# COMPACT_ATOMS: atom_id res chain seq x y z
N MET A 1 51.22 47.15 -19.08
CA MET A 1 50.25 46.87 -20.16
C MET A 1 48.87 47.22 -19.66
N VAL A 2 48.25 48.20 -20.29
CA VAL A 2 47.55 49.31 -19.63
C VAL A 2 46.29 49.68 -20.42
N LYS A 3 45.16 49.81 -19.70
CA LYS A 3 43.97 50.65 -19.99
C LYS A 3 43.13 50.26 -21.25
N ASN A 4 41.81 50.45 -21.30
CA ASN A 4 41.03 51.60 -20.86
C ASN A 4 39.55 51.21 -20.64
N LYS A 5 39.01 51.55 -19.47
CA LYS A 5 37.62 52.02 -19.33
C LYS A 5 37.57 53.46 -19.84
N SER A 6 36.53 53.84 -20.58
CA SER A 6 36.11 55.25 -20.61
C SER A 6 34.58 55.34 -20.62
N ASN A 7 34.05 55.78 -19.49
CA ASN A 7 32.80 56.51 -19.40
C ASN A 7 32.85 57.77 -20.28
N ARG A 8 31.72 58.19 -20.83
CA ARG A 8 31.34 59.61 -20.77
C ARG A 8 29.83 59.80 -20.81
N THR A 9 29.36 60.36 -19.70
CA THR A 9 28.06 60.96 -19.42
C THR A 9 27.90 62.30 -20.12
N SER A 10 26.65 62.67 -20.47
CA SER A 10 26.05 64.02 -20.35
C SER A 10 24.80 64.07 -21.26
N LYS A 11 23.57 64.13 -20.76
CA LYS A 11 22.84 65.20 -20.03
C LYS A 11 21.81 65.89 -20.96
N LEU A 12 20.59 65.95 -20.43
CA LEU A 12 19.51 66.94 -20.63
C LEU A 12 18.86 67.07 -22.02
N LYS A 13 17.54 66.81 -22.06
CA LYS A 13 16.56 67.91 -22.10
C LYS A 13 15.20 67.48 -21.57
N LYS A 14 14.49 68.49 -21.08
CA LYS A 14 13.39 68.50 -20.13
C LYS A 14 12.15 69.08 -20.80
N ASP A 15 11.00 68.73 -20.24
CA ASP A 15 9.69 69.40 -20.26
C ASP A 15 8.85 69.40 -21.54
N GLY A 16 7.58 69.02 -21.34
CA GLY A 16 6.49 69.10 -22.31
C GLY A 16 5.22 68.46 -21.77
N SER A 17 4.66 69.06 -20.71
CA SER A 17 3.30 68.80 -20.22
C SER A 17 2.25 68.96 -21.32
N LEU A 18 1.22 68.10 -21.34
CA LEU A 18 -0.15 68.44 -21.74
C LEU A 18 -1.08 67.24 -21.45
N VAL A 19 -1.90 67.38 -20.40
CA VAL A 19 -3.14 66.62 -20.23
C VAL A 19 -4.23 67.34 -21.03
N PRO A 20 -5.12 66.60 -21.71
CA PRO A 20 -6.53 66.88 -21.52
C PRO A 20 -7.34 65.62 -21.21
N SER A 21 -8.27 65.81 -20.29
CA SER A 21 -9.31 64.89 -19.87
C SER A 21 -10.25 64.55 -21.04
N GLY A 22 -10.44 63.26 -21.29
CA GLY A 22 -11.48 62.71 -22.14
C GLY A 22 -12.00 61.45 -21.48
N LYS A 23 -13.24 61.50 -21.00
CA LYS A 23 -13.98 60.33 -20.52
C LYS A 23 -14.06 59.31 -21.65
N ASP A 24 -13.71 58.06 -21.40
CA ASP A 24 -14.36 56.94 -22.05
C ASP A 24 -14.22 55.65 -21.25
N GLN A 25 -15.25 54.83 -21.41
CA GLN A 25 -15.60 53.64 -20.65
C GLN A 25 -14.54 52.55 -20.77
N ALA A 26 -14.36 51.81 -19.67
CA ALA A 26 -13.53 50.62 -19.59
C ALA A 26 -14.01 49.51 -20.54
N PRO A 27 -13.08 48.75 -21.13
CA PRO A 27 -13.23 47.32 -21.25
C PRO A 27 -12.24 46.60 -20.33
N VAL A 28 -12.73 45.48 -19.82
CA VAL A 28 -12.08 44.48 -18.98
C VAL A 28 -10.90 43.87 -19.74
N ASP A 29 -9.72 43.83 -19.12
CA ASP A 29 -8.59 42.99 -19.56
C ASP A 29 -8.12 42.07 -18.42
N ASP A 30 -7.86 40.86 -18.88
CA ASP A 30 -7.55 39.59 -18.23
C ASP A 30 -6.22 39.57 -17.42
N PRO A 31 -6.15 39.01 -16.21
CA PRO A 31 -4.88 38.71 -15.57
C PRO A 31 -4.47 37.25 -15.82
N ALA A 32 -3.53 37.09 -16.74
CA ALA A 32 -2.47 36.08 -16.77
C ALA A 32 -2.62 34.88 -15.81
N HIS A 33 -2.93 33.71 -16.39
CA HIS A 33 -2.68 32.40 -15.80
C HIS A 33 -1.20 32.29 -15.38
N ARG A 34 -0.93 32.47 -14.09
CA ARG A 34 0.25 31.88 -13.45
C ARG A 34 -0.13 30.43 -13.13
N ASP A 35 0.49 29.49 -13.83
CA ASP A 35 0.45 28.09 -13.49
C ASP A 35 1.02 27.89 -12.09
N ILE A 36 0.12 27.69 -11.13
CA ILE A 36 0.46 27.17 -9.81
C ILE A 36 0.56 25.65 -9.98
N PRO A 37 1.71 25.02 -9.69
CA PRO A 37 1.80 23.57 -9.71
C PRO A 37 0.78 23.00 -8.74
N ALA A 38 -0.06 22.08 -9.23
CA ALA A 38 -1.01 21.35 -8.42
C ALA A 38 -0.30 20.76 -7.19
N ALA A 39 -0.92 20.93 -6.02
CA ALA A 39 -0.40 20.39 -4.77
C ALA A 39 -0.21 18.86 -4.90
N PRO A 40 0.86 18.29 -4.32
CA PRO A 40 1.04 16.85 -4.31
C PRO A 40 -0.19 16.19 -3.70
N HIS A 41 -0.73 15.19 -4.40
CA HIS A 41 -1.84 14.39 -3.89
C HIS A 41 -1.38 13.70 -2.60
N THR A 42 -1.75 14.27 -1.45
CA THR A 42 -1.67 13.60 -0.15
C THR A 42 -2.38 12.26 -0.28
N LEU A 43 -1.68 11.18 0.05
CA LEU A 43 -2.32 9.90 0.33
C LEU A 43 -3.46 10.18 1.31
N GLN A 44 -4.70 9.94 0.88
CA GLN A 44 -5.82 9.92 1.81
C GLN A 44 -5.60 8.72 2.73
N THR A 45 -4.93 8.96 3.85
CA THR A 45 -4.94 8.04 4.98
C THR A 45 -6.39 7.96 5.44
N ASN A 46 -6.95 6.75 5.48
CA ASN A 46 -8.30 6.51 6.00
C ASN A 46 -8.48 7.25 7.33
N GLY A 47 -9.68 7.80 7.60
CA GLY A 47 -9.97 8.70 8.73
C GLY A 47 -9.58 8.21 10.14
N HIS A 48 -9.11 6.97 10.29
CA HIS A 48 -8.46 6.46 11.49
C HIS A 48 -7.14 7.15 11.84
N SER A 49 -6.41 7.69 10.86
CA SER A 49 -5.12 8.34 11.09
C SER A 49 -5.19 9.52 12.05
N GLN A 50 -6.31 10.25 12.09
CA GLN A 50 -6.47 11.41 12.98
C GLN A 50 -6.85 11.02 14.42
N LEU A 51 -7.49 9.86 14.60
CA LEU A 51 -8.03 9.40 15.88
C LEU A 51 -7.10 8.43 16.61
N GLY A 52 -6.16 7.81 15.87
CA GLY A 52 -5.26 6.77 16.36
C GLY A 52 -5.91 5.38 16.30
N PHE A 53 -5.16 4.37 16.72
CA PHE A 53 -5.56 2.97 16.58
C PHE A 53 -5.80 2.25 17.92
N PRO A 54 -6.59 1.16 17.93
CA PRO A 54 -6.68 0.26 19.09
C PRO A 54 -5.34 -0.41 19.42
N ASP A 55 -5.15 -0.82 20.68
CA ASP A 55 -3.88 -1.36 21.20
C ASP A 55 -3.37 -2.59 20.41
N LYS A 56 -4.29 -3.44 19.93
CA LYS A 56 -3.96 -4.62 19.09
C LYS A 56 -3.30 -4.26 17.76
N VAL A 57 -3.68 -3.12 17.19
CA VAL A 57 -3.10 -2.64 15.92
C VAL A 57 -1.64 -2.24 16.15
N TYR A 58 -1.34 -1.50 17.22
CA TYR A 58 0.03 -1.16 17.57
C TYR A 58 0.88 -2.40 17.88
N THR A 59 0.31 -3.38 18.59
CA THR A 59 1.03 -4.61 18.93
C THR A 59 1.38 -5.43 17.68
N LEU A 60 0.41 -5.61 16.78
CA LEU A 60 0.65 -6.31 15.51
C LEU A 60 1.64 -5.52 14.63
N ALA A 61 1.46 -4.20 14.51
CA ALA A 61 2.36 -3.35 13.72
C ALA A 61 3.79 -3.36 14.28
N SER A 62 3.96 -3.35 15.61
CA SER A 62 5.24 -3.48 16.29
C SER A 62 5.92 -4.82 15.96
N ALA A 63 5.19 -5.93 16.01
CA ALA A 63 5.74 -7.24 15.64
C ALA A 63 6.17 -7.30 14.16
N ILE A 64 5.38 -6.72 13.25
CA ILE A 64 5.72 -6.64 11.82
C ILE A 64 6.97 -5.76 11.63
N PHE A 65 7.01 -4.58 12.24
CA PHE A 65 8.18 -3.69 12.17
C PHE A 65 9.42 -4.38 12.73
N GLN A 66 9.32 -5.01 13.90
CA GLN A 66 10.43 -5.70 14.55
C GLN A 66 11.03 -6.79 13.66
N ASN A 67 10.20 -7.53 12.93
CA ASN A 67 10.65 -8.57 12.02
C ASN A 67 11.29 -8.05 10.73
N ASN A 68 11.04 -6.79 10.34
CA ASN A 68 11.40 -6.26 9.01
C ASN A 68 12.26 -4.99 9.03
N HIS A 69 12.56 -4.41 10.19
CA HIS A 69 13.35 -3.18 10.27
C HIS A 69 14.79 -3.39 9.80
N LEU A 70 15.36 -2.31 9.27
CA LEU A 70 16.73 -2.31 8.79
C LEU A 70 17.70 -2.34 9.97
N GLU A 71 18.49 -3.40 10.08
CA GLU A 71 19.60 -3.44 11.02
C GLU A 71 20.78 -2.63 10.49
N LYS A 72 21.02 -1.47 11.11
CA LYS A 72 22.21 -0.67 10.81
C LYS A 72 23.49 -1.35 11.34
N PRO A 73 24.64 -1.22 10.65
CA PRO A 73 25.93 -1.66 11.18
C PRO A 73 26.21 -1.04 12.54
N SER A 74 26.94 -1.75 13.41
CA SER A 74 27.18 -1.34 14.81
C SER A 74 27.73 0.09 14.96
N ALA A 75 28.56 0.54 14.01
CA ALA A 75 29.13 1.89 14.02
C ALA A 75 28.10 3.03 13.76
N GLN A 76 26.94 2.70 13.20
CA GLN A 76 25.87 3.65 12.85
C GLN A 76 24.57 3.40 13.64
N ARG A 77 24.56 2.37 14.50
CA ARG A 77 23.39 1.94 15.26
C ARG A 77 23.31 2.74 16.56
N VAL A 78 22.61 3.87 16.52
CA VAL A 78 22.33 4.67 17.73
C VAL A 78 21.08 4.18 18.44
N VAL A 79 20.00 3.87 17.69
CA VAL A 79 18.79 3.26 18.24
C VAL A 79 18.89 1.74 18.09
N ASN A 80 18.67 1.02 19.19
CA ASN A 80 18.69 -0.45 19.21
C ASN A 80 17.27 -1.00 19.45
N TYR A 81 16.81 -1.84 18.52
CA TYR A 81 15.53 -2.53 18.57
C TYR A 81 15.64 -3.97 19.11
N GLY A 82 16.80 -4.33 19.66
CA GLY A 82 17.08 -5.69 20.12
C GLY A 82 17.25 -6.70 18.99
N LYS A 83 17.62 -7.92 19.37
CA LYS A 83 18.00 -9.00 18.43
C LYS A 83 16.87 -9.98 18.11
N LYS A 84 15.70 -9.84 18.75
CA LYS A 84 14.56 -10.73 18.50
C LYS A 84 14.05 -10.53 17.07
N ARG A 85 13.94 -11.63 16.32
CA ARG A 85 13.44 -11.71 14.94
C ARG A 85 12.57 -12.95 14.80
N GLY A 86 11.69 -12.95 13.79
CA GLY A 86 10.76 -14.06 13.56
C GLY A 86 9.71 -14.18 14.67
N LEU A 87 9.33 -13.06 15.28
CA LEU A 87 8.28 -13.05 16.29
C LEU A 87 6.96 -13.51 15.65
N PRO A 88 6.21 -14.40 16.31
CA PRO A 88 4.89 -14.80 15.82
C PRO A 88 3.98 -13.57 15.78
N LEU A 89 3.27 -13.39 14.66
CA LEU A 89 2.35 -12.27 14.51
C LEU A 89 1.10 -12.51 15.36
N PRO A 90 0.70 -11.57 16.23
CA PRO A 90 -0.55 -11.66 16.98
C PRO A 90 -1.74 -11.87 16.03
N LYS A 91 -2.63 -12.81 16.35
CA LYS A 91 -3.83 -13.07 15.54
C LYS A 91 -4.84 -11.95 15.73
N VAL A 92 -5.06 -11.16 14.68
CA VAL A 92 -6.15 -10.18 14.59
C VAL A 92 -7.19 -10.73 13.61
N LYS A 93 -8.39 -11.02 14.11
CA LYS A 93 -9.48 -11.63 13.30
C LYS A 93 -10.11 -10.63 12.33
N ASP A 94 -10.11 -9.36 12.70
CA ASP A 94 -10.68 -8.28 11.91
C ASP A 94 -9.73 -7.88 10.77
N ALA A 95 -10.20 -8.02 9.53
CA ALA A 95 -9.40 -7.76 8.33
C ALA A 95 -9.07 -6.27 8.16
N GLU A 96 -9.88 -5.35 8.67
CA GLU A 96 -9.61 -3.91 8.63
C GLU A 96 -8.56 -3.53 9.66
N LEU A 97 -8.65 -4.03 10.89
CA LEU A 97 -7.62 -3.84 11.90
C LEU A 97 -6.28 -4.46 11.49
N GLN A 98 -6.33 -5.63 10.87
CA GLN A 98 -5.12 -6.27 10.32
C GLN A 98 -4.50 -5.40 9.22
N ARG A 99 -5.32 -4.88 8.29
CA ARG A 99 -4.84 -3.97 7.22
C ARG A 99 -4.23 -2.70 7.80
N ALA A 100 -4.88 -2.08 8.78
CA ALA A 100 -4.38 -0.90 9.47
C ALA A 100 -3.03 -1.17 10.14
N ALA A 101 -2.84 -2.35 10.76
CA ALA A 101 -1.57 -2.70 11.37
C ALA A 101 -0.44 -2.87 10.34
N TYR A 102 -0.72 -3.52 9.20
CA TYR A 102 0.26 -3.62 8.11
C TYR A 102 0.61 -2.24 7.54
N GLU A 103 -0.39 -1.40 7.27
CA GLU A 103 -0.17 -0.05 6.76
C GLU A 103 0.67 0.79 7.73
N LEU A 104 0.35 0.74 9.02
CA LEU A 104 1.10 1.41 10.07
C LEU A 104 2.55 0.92 10.15
N ALA A 105 2.78 -0.40 10.12
CA ALA A 105 4.11 -0.98 10.14
C ALA A 105 4.93 -0.60 8.90
N PHE A 106 4.37 -0.70 7.69
CA PHE A 106 5.06 -0.34 6.45
C PHE A 106 5.40 1.14 6.39
N ASN A 107 4.49 2.01 6.81
CA ASN A 107 4.79 3.43 6.92
C ASN A 107 5.89 3.68 7.96
N THR A 108 5.87 3.00 9.11
CA THR A 108 6.94 3.13 10.11
C THR A 108 8.30 2.70 9.54
N LEU A 109 8.37 1.57 8.81
CA LEU A 109 9.59 1.10 8.15
C LEU A 109 10.12 2.13 7.14
N LYS A 110 9.21 2.73 6.36
CA LYS A 110 9.52 3.74 5.35
C LYS A 110 10.19 4.98 5.95
N TYR A 111 9.80 5.36 7.17
CA TYR A 111 10.33 6.53 7.88
C TYR A 111 11.27 6.16 9.04
N GLN A 112 11.80 4.94 9.10
CA GLN A 112 12.63 4.47 10.21
C GLN A 112 13.77 5.45 10.55
N GLU A 113 14.52 5.91 9.54
CA GLU A 113 15.65 6.83 9.74
C GLU A 113 15.21 8.17 10.35
N LEU A 114 14.11 8.75 9.86
CA LEU A 114 13.54 9.98 10.41
C LEU A 114 13.11 9.79 11.88
N LEU A 115 12.46 8.67 12.19
CA LEU A 115 11.96 8.39 13.53
C LEU A 115 13.12 8.21 14.51
N GLU A 116 14.20 7.54 14.09
CA GLU A 116 15.43 7.42 14.88
C GLU A 116 16.07 8.80 15.15
N ASP A 117 16.19 9.65 14.13
CA ASP A 117 16.72 11.00 14.28
C ASP A 117 15.90 11.83 15.29
N ILE A 118 14.57 11.74 15.22
CA ILE A 118 13.66 12.41 16.16
C ILE A 118 13.90 11.90 17.59
N MET A 119 14.02 10.59 17.79
CA MET A 119 14.25 9.98 19.11
C MET A 119 15.60 10.41 19.71
N ILE A 120 16.63 10.54 18.89
CA ILE A 120 17.99 10.93 19.30
C ILE A 120 18.03 12.43 19.66
N ASP A 121 17.59 13.30 18.75
CA ASP A 121 17.67 14.76 18.90
C ASP A 121 16.72 15.30 19.99
N SER A 122 15.56 14.65 20.20
CA SER A 122 14.66 14.96 21.33
C SER A 122 15.18 14.49 22.69
N ARG A 123 16.29 13.73 22.73
CA ARG A 123 16.80 13.01 23.91
C ARG A 123 15.80 12.00 24.48
N PHE A 124 14.81 11.56 23.70
CA PHE A 124 13.86 10.54 24.11
C PHE A 124 14.58 9.21 24.37
N TYR A 125 15.39 8.76 23.41
CA TYR A 125 16.10 7.48 23.50
C TYR A 125 17.11 7.42 24.66
N LEU A 126 17.78 8.54 24.95
CA LEU A 126 18.77 8.63 26.03
C LEU A 126 18.16 8.95 27.39
N GLY A 127 16.90 9.38 27.43
CA GLY A 127 16.25 9.91 28.63
C GLY A 127 15.53 8.86 29.47
N LEU A 128 15.36 7.64 28.97
CA LEU A 128 14.52 6.60 29.58
C LEU A 128 15.13 5.20 29.36
N PRO A 129 15.09 4.31 30.36
CA PRO A 129 15.48 2.91 30.20
C PRO A 129 14.32 2.12 29.58
N ILE A 130 14.05 2.32 28.29
CA ILE A 130 13.06 1.52 27.56
C ILE A 130 13.73 0.20 27.16
N PRO A 131 13.13 -0.96 27.44
CA PRO A 131 13.63 -2.25 26.96
C PRO A 131 13.84 -2.24 25.45
N GLU A 132 14.95 -2.82 24.97
CA GLU A 132 15.28 -2.80 23.54
C GLU A 132 14.18 -3.46 22.68
N ASP A 133 13.46 -4.44 23.23
CA ASP A 133 12.36 -5.12 22.57
C ASP A 133 11.05 -4.33 22.51
N GLU A 134 10.93 -3.23 23.25
CA GLU A 134 9.81 -2.28 23.16
C GLU A 134 10.07 -1.15 22.16
N MET A 135 11.31 -0.97 21.69
CA MET A 135 11.63 0.12 20.77
C MET A 135 10.90 0.01 19.43
N GLY A 136 10.53 -1.20 19.00
CA GLY A 136 9.68 -1.40 17.82
C GLY A 136 8.29 -0.78 18.02
N LEU A 137 7.73 -0.93 19.22
CA LEU A 137 6.44 -0.32 19.60
C LEU A 137 6.56 1.20 19.69
N VAL A 138 7.65 1.70 20.28
CA VAL A 138 7.96 3.14 20.31
C VAL A 138 7.99 3.74 18.90
N ALA A 139 8.71 3.12 17.95
CA ALA A 139 8.82 3.64 16.60
C ALA A 139 7.45 3.70 15.90
N VAL A 140 6.67 2.62 16.00
CA VAL A 140 5.33 2.52 15.42
C VAL A 140 4.38 3.57 16.01
N MET A 141 4.38 3.72 17.34
CA MET A 141 3.53 4.72 18.01
C MET A 141 4.00 6.15 17.77
N LEU A 142 5.32 6.38 17.63
CA LEU A 142 5.86 7.70 17.28
C LEU A 142 5.46 8.12 15.87
N TYR A 143 5.46 7.19 14.91
CA TYR A 143 5.00 7.47 13.55
C TYR A 143 3.53 7.93 13.53
N ASP A 144 2.66 7.21 14.23
CA ASP A 144 1.25 7.58 14.37
C ASP A 144 1.10 8.92 15.13
N PHE A 145 1.83 9.10 16.22
CA PHE A 145 1.74 10.29 17.06
C PHE A 145 2.14 11.57 16.31
N GLN A 146 3.17 11.52 15.46
CA GLN A 146 3.54 12.67 14.63
C GLN A 146 2.50 12.93 13.52
N ASP A 147 1.87 11.88 12.97
CA ASP A 147 0.87 12.03 11.92
C ASP A 147 -0.36 12.78 12.46
N ARG A 148 -0.74 12.43 13.69
CA ARG A 148 -1.74 13.10 14.54
C ARG A 148 -1.27 14.43 15.14
N LYS A 149 -0.18 15.01 14.63
CA LYS A 149 0.34 16.32 15.07
C LYS A 149 0.62 16.39 16.57
N PHE A 150 1.08 15.27 17.15
CA PHE A 150 1.40 15.12 18.58
C PHE A 150 0.21 15.34 19.53
N LEU A 151 -1.01 15.12 19.05
CA LEU A 151 -2.22 15.09 19.88
C LEU A 151 -2.38 13.72 20.56
N PRO A 152 -3.05 13.60 21.71
CA PRO A 152 -3.45 12.30 22.26
C PRO A 152 -4.34 11.53 21.29
N ARG A 153 -4.34 10.19 21.34
CA ARG A 153 -5.30 9.40 20.57
C ARG A 153 -6.66 9.40 21.25
N GLU A 154 -7.71 9.17 20.48
CA GLU A 154 -9.02 8.85 21.02
C GLU A 154 -9.09 7.37 21.35
N HIS A 155 -9.52 7.06 22.57
CA HIS A 155 -9.75 5.68 22.99
C HIS A 155 -11.12 5.23 22.50
N ILE A 156 -11.17 4.77 21.26
CA ILE A 156 -12.43 4.32 20.65
C ILE A 156 -12.76 2.91 21.15
N GLY A 157 -13.76 2.82 22.03
CA GLY A 157 -14.45 1.58 22.42
C GLY A 157 -13.88 0.84 23.65
N GLU A 158 -14.56 -0.26 24.02
CA GLU A 158 -14.16 -1.23 25.06
C GLU A 158 -13.11 -2.21 24.51
N GLY A 159 -12.00 -1.68 23.99
CA GLY A 159 -10.89 -2.50 23.50
C GLY A 159 -10.07 -3.11 24.63
N GLU A 160 -9.46 -4.27 24.38
CA GLU A 160 -8.46 -4.86 25.27
C GLU A 160 -7.34 -3.85 25.52
N ILE A 161 -7.09 -3.55 26.80
CA ILE A 161 -6.02 -2.66 27.22
C ILE A 161 -4.73 -3.47 27.27
N ILE A 162 -3.73 -3.07 26.50
CA ILE A 162 -2.40 -3.68 26.51
C ILE A 162 -1.46 -2.72 27.23
N GLN A 163 -0.94 -3.13 28.38
CA GLN A 163 -0.20 -2.24 29.29
C GLN A 163 1.01 -1.60 28.61
N ASP A 164 1.81 -2.37 27.87
CA ASP A 164 2.99 -1.89 27.15
C ASP A 164 2.64 -0.74 26.17
N VAL A 165 1.49 -0.84 25.49
CA VAL A 165 0.99 0.24 24.59
C VAL A 165 0.69 1.50 25.39
N ARG A 166 0.08 1.37 26.58
CA ARG A 166 -0.25 2.51 27.43
C ARG A 166 1.00 3.16 28.02
N ASP A 167 1.97 2.36 28.40
CA ASP A 167 3.22 2.84 28.97
C ASP A 167 4.01 3.62 27.91
N VAL A 168 4.18 3.06 26.72
CA VAL A 168 4.83 3.76 25.59
C VAL A 168 4.08 5.04 25.21
N GLU A 169 2.74 5.00 25.15
CA GLU A 169 1.92 6.19 24.89
C GLU A 169 2.19 7.31 25.90
N ASN A 170 2.15 6.98 27.18
CA ASN A 170 2.41 7.93 28.27
C ASN A 170 3.83 8.51 28.20
N LEU A 171 4.82 7.68 27.87
CA LEU A 171 6.21 8.12 27.70
C LEU A 171 6.36 9.08 26.52
N LEU A 172 5.81 8.75 25.35
CA LEU A 172 5.81 9.63 24.18
C LEU A 172 5.13 10.97 24.49
N PHE A 173 3.99 10.93 25.19
CA PHE A 173 3.27 12.14 25.56
C PHE A 173 4.07 13.07 26.49
N ARG A 174 4.81 12.51 27.47
CA ARG A 174 5.72 13.28 28.33
C ARG A 174 6.79 14.04 27.54
N PHE A 175 7.21 13.51 26.39
CA PHE A 175 8.22 14.12 25.52
C PHE A 175 7.63 14.91 24.34
N LYS A 176 6.30 15.09 24.24
CA LYS A 176 5.63 15.64 23.04
C LYS A 176 6.29 16.91 22.50
N THR A 177 6.62 17.86 23.38
CA THR A 177 7.18 19.16 22.98
C THR A 177 8.58 18.99 22.39
N LYS A 178 9.39 18.10 22.96
CA LYS A 178 10.75 17.83 22.49
C LYS A 178 10.72 17.06 21.16
N LEU A 179 9.82 16.08 21.03
CA LEU A 179 9.61 15.30 19.81
C LEU A 179 9.11 16.19 18.66
N ALA A 180 8.09 17.02 18.91
CA ALA A 180 7.57 17.96 17.93
C ALA A 180 8.62 18.99 17.49
N ALA A 181 9.38 19.54 18.44
CA ALA A 181 10.47 20.46 18.13
C ALA A 181 11.60 19.78 17.34
N SER A 182 11.90 18.51 17.63
CA SER A 182 12.89 17.72 16.90
C SER A 182 12.48 17.48 15.45
N LEU A 183 11.23 17.06 15.21
CA LEU A 183 10.68 16.92 13.86
C LEU A 183 10.72 18.26 13.10
N ALA A 184 10.35 19.37 13.76
CA ALA A 184 10.39 20.69 13.15
C ALA A 184 11.82 21.11 12.76
N ARG A 185 12.81 20.89 13.64
CA ARG A 185 14.23 21.14 13.34
C ARG A 185 14.72 20.28 12.17
N CYS A 186 14.37 19.00 12.14
CA CYS A 186 14.72 18.10 11.04
C CYS A 186 14.17 18.62 9.71
N ARG A 187 12.87 18.99 9.66
CA ARG A 187 12.25 19.57 8.46
C ARG A 187 12.92 20.86 8.00
N ILE A 188 13.25 21.77 8.92
CA ILE A 188 13.93 23.03 8.58
C ILE A 188 15.34 22.76 8.05
N LYS A 189 16.11 21.91 8.73
CA LYS A 189 17.49 21.55 8.35
C LYS A 189 17.55 20.98 6.93
N HIS A 190 16.56 20.18 6.54
CA HIS A 190 16.50 19.54 5.23
C HIS A 190 15.58 20.27 4.23
N ASN A 191 15.07 21.46 4.58
CA ASN A 191 14.14 22.26 3.76
C ASN A 191 12.91 21.47 3.26
N LEU A 192 12.27 20.70 4.14
CA LEU A 192 11.17 19.79 3.82
C LEU A 192 9.79 20.37 4.17
N LEU A 193 8.90 20.41 3.19
CA LEU A 193 7.50 20.83 3.37
C LEU A 193 6.66 19.80 4.12
N SER A 194 6.92 18.51 3.93
CA SER A 194 6.29 17.41 4.67
C SER A 194 7.32 16.31 4.95
N ILE A 195 6.97 15.33 5.78
CA ILE A 195 7.83 14.16 5.99
C ILE A 195 7.97 13.33 4.70
N GLU A 196 6.99 13.35 3.80
CA GLU A 196 7.04 12.60 2.54
C GLU A 196 8.23 13.04 1.68
N CYS A 197 8.61 14.32 1.78
CA CYS A 197 9.75 14.86 1.06
C CYS A 197 11.08 14.24 1.48
N ILE A 198 11.20 13.65 2.69
CA ILE A 198 12.45 13.04 3.17
C ILE A 198 12.82 11.77 2.42
N LEU A 199 11.83 11.14 1.79
CA LEU A 199 12.01 9.83 1.20
C LEU A 199 12.85 9.89 -0.06
N PRO A 200 13.68 8.86 -0.33
CA PRO A 200 14.37 8.73 -1.59
C PRO A 200 13.39 8.74 -2.77
N GLU A 201 13.82 9.31 -3.89
CA GLU A 201 12.98 9.41 -5.10
C GLU A 201 12.49 8.03 -5.57
N SER A 202 13.34 7.01 -5.46
CA SER A 202 12.98 5.63 -5.76
C SER A 202 11.80 5.10 -4.94
N VAL A 203 11.62 5.57 -3.70
CA VAL A 203 10.48 5.20 -2.84
C VAL A 203 9.23 5.98 -3.24
N LYS A 204 9.37 7.28 -3.52
CA LYS A 204 8.25 8.14 -3.98
C LYS A 204 7.69 7.65 -5.31
N THR A 205 8.55 7.39 -6.30
CA THR A 205 8.13 6.83 -7.59
C THR A 205 7.42 5.49 -7.44
N LYS A 206 7.87 4.62 -6.53
CA LYS A 206 7.18 3.34 -6.25
C LYS A 206 5.79 3.55 -5.65
N GLN A 207 5.64 4.52 -4.76
CA GLN A 207 4.36 4.87 -4.14
C GLN A 207 3.37 5.44 -5.18
N GLU A 208 3.84 6.37 -6.01
CA GLU A 208 3.05 6.94 -7.11
C GLU A 208 2.58 5.82 -8.06
N ARG A 209 3.51 4.96 -8.49
CA ARG A 209 3.17 3.79 -9.33
C ARG A 209 2.15 2.87 -8.64
N SER A 210 2.35 2.56 -7.36
CA SER A 210 1.41 1.73 -6.60
C SER A 210 0.01 2.34 -6.52
N SER A 211 -0.10 3.66 -6.46
CA SER A 211 -1.39 4.36 -6.43
C SER A 211 -2.09 4.41 -7.78
N SER A 212 -1.34 4.28 -8.88
CA SER A 212 -1.86 4.29 -10.25
C SER A 212 -2.04 2.90 -10.86
N LEU A 213 -1.62 1.82 -10.17
CA LEU A 213 -1.74 0.47 -10.69
C LEU A 213 -3.22 0.05 -10.76
N PRO A 214 -3.70 -0.42 -11.92
CA PRO A 214 -5.07 -0.87 -12.03
C PRO A 214 -5.30 -2.12 -11.17
N LEU A 215 -6.56 -2.34 -10.83
CA LEU A 215 -7.00 -3.51 -10.10
C LEU A 215 -7.14 -4.68 -11.08
N TYR A 216 -6.29 -5.69 -10.91
CA TYR A 216 -6.37 -6.95 -11.65
C TYR A 216 -7.21 -7.97 -10.88
N THR A 217 -8.07 -8.67 -11.61
CA THR A 217 -8.85 -9.76 -11.06
C THR A 217 -8.92 -10.93 -12.02
N TRP A 218 -8.79 -12.16 -11.54
CA TRP A 218 -9.11 -13.35 -12.33
C TRP A 218 -10.51 -13.88 -11.98
N VAL A 219 -11.18 -14.47 -12.97
CA VAL A 219 -12.50 -15.08 -12.84
C VAL A 219 -12.33 -16.53 -12.39
N ASN A 220 -13.01 -16.91 -11.31
CA ASN A 220 -12.99 -18.29 -10.82
C ASN A 220 -13.95 -19.16 -11.63
N THR A 221 -13.40 -19.80 -12.66
CA THR A 221 -14.11 -20.68 -13.59
C THR A 221 -14.64 -21.96 -12.93
N LEU A 222 -14.22 -22.29 -11.70
CA LEU A 222 -14.85 -23.34 -10.89
C LEU A 222 -16.23 -22.94 -10.36
N LYS A 223 -16.53 -21.64 -10.27
CA LYS A 223 -17.75 -21.12 -9.63
C LYS A 223 -18.67 -20.33 -10.56
N THR A 224 -18.15 -19.82 -11.67
CA THR A 224 -18.89 -18.95 -12.60
C THR A 224 -18.20 -18.92 -13.96
N SER A 225 -18.83 -18.34 -14.99
CA SER A 225 -18.16 -18.07 -16.26
C SER A 225 -17.79 -16.59 -16.39
N ILE A 226 -16.85 -16.27 -17.29
CA ILE A 226 -16.50 -14.88 -17.61
C ILE A 226 -17.76 -14.11 -18.07
N ASP A 227 -18.60 -14.72 -18.90
CA ASP A 227 -19.81 -14.08 -19.41
C ASP A 227 -20.83 -13.74 -18.31
N GLU A 228 -20.99 -14.64 -17.32
CA GLU A 228 -21.85 -14.39 -16.16
C GLU A 228 -21.31 -13.22 -15.32
N VAL A 229 -20.00 -13.20 -15.04
CA VAL A 229 -19.35 -12.07 -14.34
C VAL A 229 -19.56 -10.76 -15.09
N GLN A 230 -19.33 -10.75 -16.40
CA GLN A 230 -19.54 -9.56 -17.22
C GLN A 230 -21.02 -9.12 -17.24
N CYS A 231 -21.96 -10.07 -17.19
CA CYS A 231 -23.39 -9.77 -17.06
C CYS A 231 -23.70 -9.06 -15.74
N VAL A 232 -23.22 -9.60 -14.62
CA VAL A 232 -23.38 -9.01 -13.28
C VAL A 232 -22.79 -7.60 -13.24
N LEU A 233 -21.59 -7.41 -13.80
CA LEU A 233 -20.94 -6.09 -13.86
C LEU A 233 -21.78 -5.09 -14.66
N ARG A 234 -22.29 -5.48 -15.84
CA ARG A 234 -23.18 -4.61 -16.64
C ARG A 234 -24.47 -4.26 -15.91
N SER A 235 -25.09 -5.23 -15.23
CA SER A 235 -26.28 -4.98 -14.40
C SER A 235 -26.00 -4.05 -13.22
N ALA A 236 -24.75 -4.03 -12.73
CA ALA A 236 -24.29 -3.10 -11.70
C ALA A 236 -23.82 -1.72 -12.24
N GLY A 237 -24.01 -1.46 -13.54
CA GLY A 237 -23.69 -0.18 -14.18
C GLY A 237 -22.27 -0.05 -14.72
N PHE A 238 -21.46 -1.12 -14.67
CA PHE A 238 -20.11 -1.07 -15.23
C PHE A 238 -20.13 -1.17 -16.75
N LEU A 239 -19.30 -0.35 -17.41
CA LEU A 239 -19.14 -0.36 -18.86
C LEU A 239 -17.85 -1.05 -19.27
N GLN A 240 -17.92 -1.93 -20.27
CA GLN A 240 -16.73 -2.58 -20.80
C GLN A 240 -16.05 -1.67 -21.84
N VAL A 241 -14.77 -1.37 -21.64
CA VAL A 241 -13.92 -0.63 -22.58
C VAL A 241 -12.96 -1.59 -23.30
N LYS A 242 -12.27 -1.09 -24.33
CA LYS A 242 -11.46 -1.94 -25.22
C LYS A 242 -10.08 -2.25 -24.64
N SER A 243 -9.52 -1.36 -23.83
CA SER A 243 -8.15 -1.47 -23.36
C SER A 243 -7.95 -0.79 -22.01
N ILE A 244 -6.79 -1.04 -21.41
CA ILE A 244 -6.42 -0.52 -20.08
C ILE A 244 -6.31 1.00 -20.10
N GLU A 245 -5.88 1.60 -21.21
CA GLU A 245 -5.74 3.06 -21.37
C GLU A 245 -7.08 3.80 -21.35
N GLN A 246 -8.19 3.08 -21.56
CA GLN A 246 -9.55 3.63 -21.55
C GLN A 246 -10.24 3.44 -20.18
N LEU A 247 -9.54 2.87 -19.20
CA LEU A 247 -10.10 2.65 -17.87
C LEU A 247 -10.23 3.97 -17.12
N GLU A 248 -11.47 4.43 -16.99
CA GLU A 248 -11.85 5.60 -16.22
C GLU A 248 -13.23 5.38 -15.59
N GLY A 249 -13.50 6.02 -14.45
CA GLY A 249 -14.81 5.94 -13.80
C GLY A 249 -15.23 4.51 -13.52
N GLN A 250 -16.49 4.17 -13.83
CA GLN A 250 -17.05 2.83 -13.60
C GLN A 250 -16.91 1.94 -14.84
N THR A 251 -15.67 1.66 -15.23
CA THR A 251 -15.35 0.83 -16.41
C THR A 251 -14.51 -0.39 -16.08
N PHE A 252 -14.45 -1.33 -17.01
CA PHE A 252 -13.56 -2.50 -16.94
C PHE A 252 -13.16 -2.97 -18.34
N CYS A 253 -12.07 -3.73 -18.46
CA CYS A 253 -11.67 -4.38 -19.71
C CYS A 253 -11.13 -5.79 -19.44
N LYS A 254 -10.90 -6.57 -20.51
CA LYS A 254 -10.21 -7.86 -20.43
C LYS A 254 -8.70 -7.63 -20.53
N ASP A 255 -7.90 -8.41 -19.82
CA ASP A 255 -6.45 -8.38 -20.02
C ASP A 255 -6.09 -8.97 -21.41
N PRO A 256 -5.13 -8.38 -22.13
CA PRO A 256 -4.76 -8.88 -23.46
C PRO A 256 -3.91 -10.16 -23.44
N HIS A 257 -3.34 -10.56 -22.31
CA HIS A 257 -2.44 -11.72 -22.20
C HIS A 257 -3.07 -12.91 -21.49
N CYS A 258 -3.95 -12.66 -20.51
CA CYS A 258 -4.60 -13.70 -19.72
C CYS A 258 -6.12 -13.62 -19.91
N GLY A 259 -6.70 -14.63 -20.57
CA GLY A 259 -8.08 -14.58 -21.04
C GLY A 259 -9.13 -14.54 -19.92
N ASP A 260 -8.76 -14.98 -18.72
CA ASP A 260 -9.61 -15.05 -17.54
C ASP A 260 -9.51 -13.80 -16.63
N ILE A 261 -8.68 -12.82 -17.01
CA ILE A 261 -8.45 -11.61 -16.22
C ILE A 261 -9.33 -10.44 -16.70
N LEU A 262 -9.96 -9.78 -15.73
CA LEU A 262 -10.60 -8.48 -15.87
C LEU A 262 -9.78 -7.41 -15.14
N VAL A 263 -9.73 -6.21 -15.72
CA VAL A 263 -8.94 -5.07 -15.24
C VAL A 263 -9.87 -3.89 -14.98
N PHE A 264 -9.70 -3.24 -13.83
CA PHE A 264 -10.52 -2.12 -13.35
C PHE A 264 -9.65 -0.95 -12.87
N PRO A 265 -10.15 0.29 -12.85
CA PRO A 265 -9.55 1.37 -12.08
C PRO A 265 -9.42 1.00 -10.59
N THR A 266 -8.32 1.41 -9.96
CA THR A 266 -7.95 1.08 -8.58
C THR A 266 -9.04 1.43 -7.56
N GLN A 267 -9.77 2.52 -7.82
CA GLN A 267 -10.78 3.08 -6.93
C GLN A 267 -12.07 2.23 -6.89
N LEU A 268 -12.27 1.31 -7.83
CA LEU A 268 -13.51 0.52 -7.94
C LEU A 268 -13.60 -0.66 -6.97
N LYS A 269 -12.55 -0.94 -6.18
CA LYS A 269 -12.56 -2.06 -5.22
C LYS A 269 -13.77 -2.04 -4.27
N ALA A 270 -14.14 -0.86 -3.76
CA ALA A 270 -15.31 -0.72 -2.89
C ALA A 270 -16.62 -1.01 -3.62
N GLN A 271 -16.76 -0.51 -4.86
CA GLN A 271 -17.94 -0.76 -5.69
C GLN A 271 -18.05 -2.23 -6.10
N LEU A 272 -16.94 -2.91 -6.42
CA LEU A 272 -16.95 -4.34 -6.71
C LEU A 272 -17.45 -5.16 -5.51
N SER A 273 -17.21 -4.70 -4.29
CA SER A 273 -17.67 -5.38 -3.08
C SER A 273 -19.20 -5.40 -2.96
N SER A 274 -19.93 -4.47 -3.58
CA SER A 274 -21.40 -4.46 -3.57
C SER A 274 -22.03 -5.51 -4.50
N THR A 275 -21.28 -6.00 -5.50
CA THR A 275 -21.77 -6.95 -6.52
C THR A 275 -21.82 -8.40 -6.04
N LYS A 276 -21.35 -8.70 -4.83
CA LYS A 276 -21.10 -10.05 -4.28
C LYS A 276 -20.08 -10.90 -5.04
N LEU A 277 -19.56 -10.46 -6.18
CA LEU A 277 -18.56 -11.21 -6.96
C LEU A 277 -17.30 -11.54 -6.15
N LEU A 278 -16.85 -10.59 -5.30
CA LEU A 278 -15.70 -10.78 -4.42
C LEU A 278 -16.03 -11.69 -3.22
N SER A 279 -17.14 -11.45 -2.52
CA SER A 279 -17.54 -12.22 -1.33
C SER A 279 -17.85 -13.68 -1.66
N ASP A 280 -18.37 -13.93 -2.86
CA ASP A 280 -18.75 -15.27 -3.30
C ASP A 280 -17.57 -16.02 -3.96
N HIS A 281 -16.37 -15.41 -3.98
CA HIS A 281 -15.17 -15.94 -4.63
C HIS A 281 -15.37 -16.26 -6.12
N LYS A 282 -16.21 -15.48 -6.81
CA LYS A 282 -16.41 -15.54 -8.27
C LYS A 282 -15.38 -14.69 -9.01
N LEU A 283 -14.95 -13.59 -8.40
CA LEU A 283 -13.94 -12.68 -8.90
C LEU A 283 -12.89 -12.45 -7.81
N ILE A 284 -11.60 -12.52 -8.16
CA ILE A 284 -10.51 -12.53 -7.19
C ILE A 284 -9.50 -11.48 -7.54
N ILE A 285 -9.32 -10.52 -6.63
CA ILE A 285 -8.29 -9.50 -6.74
C ILE A 285 -6.94 -10.14 -6.46
N GLN A 286 -6.05 -10.10 -7.44
CA GLN A 286 -4.67 -10.56 -7.30
C GLN A 286 -3.77 -9.77 -8.25
N ASP A 287 -2.52 -9.53 -7.88
CA ASP A 287 -1.56 -8.89 -8.76
C ASP A 287 -1.39 -9.70 -10.06
N LYS A 288 -1.31 -9.01 -11.21
CA LYS A 288 -1.21 -9.65 -12.53
C LYS A 288 -0.03 -10.62 -12.62
N SER A 289 1.08 -10.34 -11.93
CA SER A 289 2.26 -11.22 -11.95
C SER A 289 1.94 -12.63 -11.43
N CYS A 290 1.01 -12.75 -10.47
CA CYS A 290 0.58 -14.04 -9.92
C CYS A 290 -0.21 -14.88 -10.92
N SER A 291 -0.76 -14.27 -11.98
CA SER A 291 -1.61 -14.92 -12.97
C SER A 291 -0.86 -15.38 -14.21
N LEU A 292 0.38 -14.90 -14.43
CA LEU A 292 1.21 -15.30 -15.56
C LEU A 292 1.64 -16.76 -15.48
N GLY A 293 2.08 -17.22 -14.30
CA GLY A 293 2.46 -18.62 -14.06
C GLY A 293 1.33 -19.61 -14.34
N PRO A 294 0.15 -19.45 -13.72
CA PRO A 294 -1.02 -20.28 -13.99
C PRO A 294 -1.42 -20.34 -15.48
N ASN A 295 -1.48 -19.18 -16.16
CA ASN A 295 -1.82 -19.11 -17.58
C ASN A 295 -0.76 -19.80 -18.46
N ALA A 296 0.53 -19.58 -18.17
CA ALA A 296 1.62 -20.21 -18.91
C ALA A 296 1.58 -21.75 -18.77
N VAL A 297 1.42 -22.27 -17.55
CA VAL A 297 1.28 -23.71 -17.30
C VAL A 297 0.06 -24.26 -18.04
N CYS A 298 -1.10 -23.63 -17.93
CA CYS A 298 -2.32 -24.07 -18.61
C CYS A 298 -2.13 -24.10 -20.14
N SER A 299 -1.40 -23.15 -20.72
CA SER A 299 -1.18 -23.09 -22.18
C SER A 299 -0.38 -24.29 -22.73
N VAL A 300 0.59 -24.81 -21.95
CA VAL A 300 1.47 -25.91 -22.38
C VAL A 300 1.05 -27.28 -21.85
N LEU A 301 0.06 -27.34 -20.96
CA LEU A 301 -0.39 -28.59 -20.34
C LEU A 301 -1.04 -29.53 -21.38
N PRO A 302 -0.59 -30.80 -21.49
CA PRO A 302 -1.27 -31.83 -22.28
C PRO A 302 -2.70 -32.09 -21.80
N GLU A 303 -3.52 -32.77 -22.63
CA GLU A 303 -4.93 -33.06 -22.31
C GLU A 303 -5.11 -33.95 -21.05
N ASP A 304 -4.10 -34.74 -20.70
CA ASP A 304 -4.06 -35.66 -19.57
C ASP A 304 -2.92 -35.32 -18.58
N GLY A 305 -2.35 -34.12 -18.69
CA GLY A 305 -1.22 -33.69 -17.87
C GLY A 305 -1.63 -33.29 -16.45
N ASP A 306 -0.94 -33.83 -15.46
CA ASP A 306 -0.95 -33.34 -14.08
C ASP A 306 0.02 -32.16 -13.90
N VAL A 307 -0.20 -31.35 -12.86
CA VAL A 307 0.67 -30.21 -12.50
C VAL A 307 1.21 -30.37 -11.10
N LEU A 308 2.53 -30.25 -10.94
CA LEU A 308 3.20 -30.17 -9.64
C LEU A 308 3.71 -28.75 -9.42
N MET A 309 3.17 -28.06 -8.42
CA MET A 309 3.62 -26.75 -7.95
C MET A 309 4.59 -26.94 -6.77
N VAL A 310 5.87 -26.59 -6.94
CA VAL A 310 6.90 -26.70 -5.88
C VAL A 310 7.35 -25.32 -5.43
N GLY A 311 7.24 -25.04 -4.13
CA GLY A 311 7.67 -23.78 -3.53
C GLY A 311 6.61 -23.10 -2.67
N CYS A 312 6.75 -21.78 -2.47
CA CYS A 312 5.85 -20.99 -1.63
C CYS A 312 4.77 -20.31 -2.48
N PHE A 313 3.53 -20.82 -2.41
CA PHE A 313 2.40 -20.26 -3.14
C PHE A 313 1.27 -19.83 -2.20
N SER A 314 0.56 -18.77 -2.58
CA SER A 314 -0.71 -18.43 -1.94
C SER A 314 -1.80 -19.41 -2.36
N GLY A 315 -2.80 -19.62 -1.49
CA GLY A 315 -3.97 -20.42 -1.85
C GLY A 315 -4.74 -19.88 -3.04
N LEU A 316 -4.66 -18.56 -3.29
CA LEU A 316 -5.24 -17.94 -4.48
C LEU A 316 -4.51 -18.37 -5.76
N SER A 317 -3.18 -18.38 -5.76
CA SER A 317 -2.37 -18.83 -6.92
C SER A 317 -2.56 -20.31 -7.23
N VAL A 318 -2.63 -21.14 -6.18
CA VAL A 318 -2.97 -22.57 -6.32
C VAL A 318 -4.37 -22.74 -6.91
N SER A 319 -5.35 -22.02 -6.38
CA SER A 319 -6.74 -22.09 -6.85
C SER A 319 -6.90 -21.54 -8.27
N HIS A 320 -6.13 -20.52 -8.64
CA HIS A 320 -6.13 -19.97 -9.99
C HIS A 320 -5.63 -21.01 -11.00
N THR A 321 -4.52 -21.68 -10.68
CA THR A 321 -3.98 -22.79 -11.48
C THR A 321 -5.01 -23.90 -11.64
N ALA A 322 -5.61 -24.34 -10.53
CA ALA A 322 -6.69 -25.33 -10.54
C ALA A 322 -7.88 -24.91 -11.41
N SER A 323 -8.30 -23.64 -11.33
CA SER A 323 -9.44 -23.12 -12.08
C SER A 323 -9.20 -23.19 -13.60
N LEU A 324 -8.03 -22.73 -14.05
CA LEU A 324 -7.68 -22.73 -15.48
C LEU A 324 -7.57 -24.14 -16.05
N ILE A 325 -6.98 -25.06 -15.29
CA ILE A 325 -6.81 -26.46 -15.72
C ILE A 325 -8.18 -27.14 -15.83
N ALA A 326 -9.06 -26.94 -14.84
CA ALA A 326 -10.41 -27.50 -14.86
C ALA A 326 -11.25 -26.95 -16.03
N GLU A 327 -11.07 -25.68 -16.40
CA GLU A 327 -11.74 -25.09 -17.56
C GLU A 327 -11.22 -25.67 -18.87
N LYS A 328 -9.89 -25.74 -19.06
CA LYS A 328 -9.27 -26.29 -20.26
C LYS A 328 -9.67 -27.75 -20.49
N GLN A 329 -9.78 -28.52 -19.42
CA GLN A 329 -10.06 -29.96 -19.46
C GLN A 329 -11.51 -30.32 -19.11
N ALA A 330 -12.46 -29.38 -19.27
CA ALA A 330 -13.86 -29.61 -18.93
C ALA A 330 -14.51 -30.83 -19.64
N ASN A 331 -13.94 -31.26 -20.77
CA ASN A 331 -14.40 -32.40 -21.58
C ASN A 331 -13.44 -33.61 -21.57
N ALA A 332 -12.37 -33.57 -20.76
CA ALA A 332 -11.39 -34.65 -20.72
C ALA A 332 -11.94 -35.89 -19.99
N THR A 333 -11.52 -37.08 -20.44
CA THR A 333 -11.87 -38.37 -19.84
C THR A 333 -11.15 -38.63 -18.52
N ASN A 334 -9.96 -38.07 -18.34
CA ASN A 334 -9.18 -38.13 -17.11
C ASN A 334 -9.19 -36.76 -16.42
N LEU A 335 -9.27 -36.77 -15.10
CA LEU A 335 -9.28 -35.54 -14.32
C LEU A 335 -7.84 -35.14 -13.97
N PRO A 336 -7.38 -33.96 -14.40
CA PRO A 336 -6.04 -33.48 -14.07
C PRO A 336 -5.95 -33.16 -12.58
N THR A 337 -4.78 -33.40 -12.01
CA THR A 337 -4.49 -33.17 -10.60
C THR A 337 -3.45 -32.06 -10.43
N VAL A 338 -3.69 -31.15 -9.48
CA VAL A 338 -2.71 -30.13 -9.09
C VAL A 338 -2.10 -30.53 -7.75
N TYR A 339 -0.89 -31.05 -7.78
CA TYR A 339 -0.11 -31.33 -6.60
C TYR A 339 0.61 -30.07 -6.12
N VAL A 340 0.59 -29.83 -4.82
CA VAL A 340 1.29 -28.69 -4.21
C VAL A 340 2.29 -29.22 -3.20
N CYS A 341 3.57 -29.02 -3.47
CA CYS A 341 4.66 -29.28 -2.54
C CYS A 341 5.08 -27.96 -1.89
N VAL A 342 4.74 -27.83 -0.61
CA VAL A 342 5.10 -26.66 0.22
C VAL A 342 6.29 -27.01 1.10
N SER A 343 7.45 -26.44 0.80
CA SER A 343 8.62 -26.47 1.68
C SER A 343 8.52 -25.34 2.72
N ASP A 344 9.11 -25.55 3.90
CA ASP A 344 9.28 -24.52 4.93
C ASP A 344 7.99 -23.86 5.44
N CYS A 345 6.84 -24.54 5.39
CA CYS A 345 5.58 -24.05 5.94
C CYS A 345 5.27 -24.67 7.32
N THR A 346 4.82 -23.83 8.25
CA THR A 346 4.25 -24.27 9.53
C THR A 346 2.90 -24.96 9.33
N ASP A 347 2.45 -25.77 10.29
CA ASP A 347 1.14 -26.43 10.24
C ASP A 347 -0.01 -25.41 10.10
N SER A 348 0.08 -24.26 10.79
CA SER A 348 -0.92 -23.19 10.65
C SER A 348 -0.97 -22.63 9.23
N GLN A 349 0.17 -22.45 8.56
CA GLN A 349 0.22 -21.97 7.18
C GLN A 349 -0.36 -23.01 6.21
N ARG A 350 -0.13 -24.30 6.48
CA ARG A 350 -0.69 -25.42 5.72
C ARG A 350 -2.22 -25.46 5.84
N GLU A 351 -2.73 -25.35 7.06
CA GLU A 351 -4.17 -25.27 7.33
C GLU A 351 -4.81 -24.04 6.67
N ASP A 352 -4.14 -22.89 6.74
CA ASP A 352 -4.59 -21.66 6.08
C ASP A 352 -4.68 -21.84 4.55
N LEU A 353 -3.64 -22.43 3.96
CA LEU A 353 -3.60 -22.74 2.53
C LEU A 353 -4.75 -23.68 2.14
N GLN A 354 -4.94 -24.78 2.87
CA GLN A 354 -6.03 -25.73 2.63
C GLN A 354 -7.41 -25.08 2.76
N ARG A 355 -7.57 -24.18 3.73
CA ARG A 355 -8.82 -23.44 3.94
C ARG A 355 -9.14 -22.51 2.77
N VAL A 356 -8.15 -21.76 2.27
CA VAL A 356 -8.32 -20.88 1.11
C VAL A 356 -8.69 -21.70 -0.12
N VAL A 357 -7.92 -22.75 -0.44
CA VAL A 357 -8.19 -23.64 -1.58
C VAL A 357 -9.59 -24.25 -1.51
N SER A 358 -10.02 -24.67 -0.32
CA SER A 358 -11.37 -25.18 -0.09
C SER A 358 -12.46 -24.13 -0.31
N ALA A 359 -12.25 -22.89 0.14
CA ALA A 359 -13.19 -21.78 -0.04
C ALA A 359 -13.34 -21.35 -1.51
N MET A 360 -12.26 -21.52 -2.28
CA MET A 360 -12.22 -21.27 -3.72
C MET A 360 -12.96 -22.34 -4.55
N GLY A 361 -13.36 -23.45 -3.93
CA GLY A 361 -14.15 -24.51 -4.59
C GLY A 361 -13.32 -25.67 -5.13
N CYS A 362 -12.02 -25.75 -4.81
CA CYS A 362 -11.13 -26.82 -5.26
C CYS A 362 -11.31 -28.12 -4.44
N LYS A 363 -12.49 -28.76 -4.50
CA LYS A 363 -12.77 -30.02 -3.76
C LYS A 363 -12.91 -31.26 -4.67
N SER A 364 -12.28 -32.34 -4.17
CA SER A 364 -11.81 -33.57 -4.81
C SER A 364 -12.84 -34.64 -5.23
N LYS A 365 -14.02 -34.30 -5.74
CA LYS A 365 -14.93 -35.36 -6.26
C LYS A 365 -15.40 -35.22 -7.69
N HIS A 366 -15.31 -34.05 -8.31
CA HIS A 366 -15.85 -33.92 -9.67
C HIS A 366 -15.05 -33.05 -10.64
N LYS A 367 -14.01 -32.29 -10.24
CA LYS A 367 -13.30 -31.40 -11.20
C LYS A 367 -11.78 -31.18 -11.01
N LEU A 368 -11.21 -31.35 -9.81
CA LEU A 368 -9.75 -31.30 -9.60
C LEU A 368 -9.40 -31.78 -8.18
N ASP A 369 -8.29 -32.50 -8.00
CA ASP A 369 -7.73 -32.77 -6.66
C ASP A 369 -6.53 -31.86 -6.39
N VAL A 370 -6.49 -31.27 -5.18
CA VAL A 370 -5.35 -30.48 -4.70
C VAL A 370 -4.74 -31.23 -3.53
N SER A 371 -3.68 -31.97 -3.82
CA SER A 371 -2.99 -32.81 -2.83
C SER A 371 -1.71 -32.12 -2.36
N MET A 372 -1.57 -31.97 -1.04
CA MET A 372 -0.33 -31.47 -0.45
C MET A 372 0.65 -32.61 -0.27
N ILE A 373 1.77 -32.56 -1.00
CA ILE A 373 2.87 -33.52 -0.86
C ILE A 373 3.85 -32.96 0.17
N LEU A 374 4.11 -33.76 1.21
CA LEU A 374 5.07 -33.48 2.29
C LEU A 374 6.50 -33.80 1.87
#